data_AF-A0A5R9QSL4-F1
#
_entry.id   AF-A0A5R9QSL4-F1
#
_cell.length_a   1.000
_cell.length_b   1.000
_cell.length_c   1.000
_cell.angle_alpha   90.00
_cell.angle_beta   90.00
_cell.angle_gamma   90.00
#
_symmetry.space_group_name_H-M   'P 1'
#
loop_
_entity.id
_entity.type
_entity.pdbx_description
1 polymer ?
#
loop_
_entity_poly.entity_id
_entity_poly.type
_entity_poly.pdbx_seq_one_letter_code
_entity_poly.pdbx_strand_id
1 'polypeptide(L)'
;MDTDAFSQLLTLYMRRIRASASGVATEIGLSREAVNNWRNGLSLPNPKSRDKLIACARYLRLTELETNRLFSAAGFEPEFPLQAETTGGVPFAPCIDALFEQLRRLTPYPIVLLLSQAHWGQPPFRQELLARARALYGEPSVLHIQPPYSASTASSDYFAAIGRQCGFADITSDYDFEAALERRLLAGERLFCLVSRFEQGTPQLREMLAGILRSLSEMHCGRLHLLLCGGEALADLKYRSGDLSLLNIAQVSHWSELTLADLTLLAQRRWPERRFDQAMLGELLESCGGHPALAEEGLEWLVQFAALTPDSRQALHDLLSRSARLWQAFLPLADTDSSRERLRLRLDALDLGRASPYLADGELRRLFWNNLITIRGQGDSARLVWRCEIIRQTGRQVLDACVEG
;
A
#
# COMPACT_ATOMS: atom_id res chain seq x y z
N MET A 1 -3.22 -22.60 14.27
CA MET A 1 -3.35 -21.17 14.64
C MET A 1 -4.82 -20.96 14.97
N ASP A 2 -5.14 -20.37 16.11
CA ASP A 2 -6.52 -20.02 16.43
C ASP A 2 -7.06 -19.12 15.32
N THR A 3 -8.04 -19.60 14.57
CA THR A 3 -8.71 -18.79 13.55
C THR A 3 -9.66 -17.84 14.28
N ASP A 4 -9.16 -16.67 14.68
CA ASP A 4 -10.01 -15.67 15.34
C ASP A 4 -11.23 -15.39 14.46
N ALA A 5 -12.42 -15.43 15.07
CA ALA A 5 -13.64 -15.12 14.36
C ALA A 5 -13.62 -13.65 13.91
N PHE A 6 -14.10 -13.37 12.69
CA PHE A 6 -14.18 -12.02 12.13
C PHE A 6 -14.81 -11.00 13.09
N SER A 7 -15.88 -11.39 13.77
CA SER A 7 -16.58 -10.56 14.76
C SER A 7 -15.70 -10.13 15.93
N GLN A 8 -14.81 -11.01 16.39
CA GLN A 8 -13.87 -10.74 17.48
C GLN A 8 -12.79 -9.76 17.03
N LEU A 9 -12.19 -9.98 15.86
CA LEU A 9 -11.19 -9.08 15.28
C LEU A 9 -11.77 -7.68 15.04
N LEU A 10 -12.95 -7.61 14.42
CA LEU A 10 -13.63 -6.34 14.17
C LEU A 10 -13.89 -5.59 15.49
N THR A 11 -14.37 -6.29 16.52
CA THR A 11 -14.60 -5.70 17.86
C THR A 11 -13.31 -5.19 18.48
N LEU A 12 -12.22 -5.97 18.40
CA LEU A 12 -10.92 -5.61 18.93
C LEU A 12 -10.38 -4.33 18.27
N TYR A 13 -10.39 -4.29 16.94
CA TYR A 13 -9.86 -3.14 16.20
C TYR A 13 -10.72 -1.89 16.36
N MET A 14 -12.06 -2.03 16.45
CA MET A 14 -12.94 -0.91 16.78
C MET A 14 -12.63 -0.33 18.17
N ARG A 15 -12.45 -1.19 19.18
CA ARG A 15 -12.13 -0.75 20.55
C ARG A 15 -10.81 0.02 20.62
N ARG A 16 -9.79 -0.42 19.87
CA ARG A 16 -8.45 0.22 19.85
C ARG A 16 -8.50 1.71 19.54
N ILE A 17 -9.33 2.12 18.60
CA ILE A 17 -9.48 3.52 18.19
C ILE A 17 -10.76 4.18 18.73
N ARG A 18 -11.47 3.50 19.65
CA ARG A 18 -12.77 3.93 20.20
C ARG A 18 -13.83 4.20 19.11
N ALA A 19 -13.80 3.44 18.03
CA ALA A 19 -14.76 3.56 16.93
C ALA A 19 -16.15 3.07 17.36
N SER A 20 -17.18 3.83 17.02
CA SER A 20 -18.57 3.41 17.17
C SER A 20 -19.05 2.63 15.94
N ALA A 21 -20.05 1.77 16.11
CA ALA A 21 -20.68 1.07 14.98
C ALA A 21 -21.29 2.06 13.97
N SER A 22 -21.79 3.21 14.45
CA SER A 22 -22.30 4.27 13.58
C SER A 22 -21.17 4.92 12.77
N GLY A 23 -20.02 5.18 13.38
CA GLY A 23 -18.87 5.77 12.70
C GLY A 23 -18.34 4.85 11.60
N VAL A 24 -18.17 3.55 11.90
CA VAL A 24 -17.79 2.55 10.89
C VAL A 24 -18.83 2.48 9.77
N ALA A 25 -20.12 2.44 10.10
CA ALA A 25 -21.21 2.34 9.13
C ALA A 25 -21.26 3.51 8.14
N THR A 26 -21.17 4.75 8.67
CA THR A 26 -21.07 5.97 7.85
C THR A 26 -19.89 5.89 6.90
N GLU A 27 -18.74 5.42 7.38
CA GLU A 27 -17.52 5.40 6.59
C GLU A 27 -17.56 4.39 5.44
N ILE A 28 -18.06 3.19 5.70
CA ILE A 28 -18.03 2.11 4.71
C ILE A 28 -19.29 2.04 3.85
N GLY A 29 -20.20 3.00 4.00
CA GLY A 29 -21.47 3.04 3.27
C GLY A 29 -22.36 1.82 3.59
N LEU A 30 -22.51 1.52 4.88
CA LEU A 30 -23.42 0.48 5.40
C LEU A 30 -24.37 1.04 6.45
N SER A 31 -25.42 0.29 6.76
CA SER A 31 -26.28 0.61 7.90
C SER A 31 -25.57 0.26 9.22
N ARG A 32 -25.87 1.02 10.28
CA ARG A 32 -25.41 0.70 11.64
C ARG A 32 -25.77 -0.72 12.06
N GLU A 33 -26.94 -1.19 11.64
CA GLU A 33 -27.40 -2.55 11.91
C GLU A 33 -26.53 -3.60 11.22
N ALA A 34 -26.16 -3.40 9.96
CA ALA A 34 -25.26 -4.32 9.25
C ALA A 34 -23.89 -4.44 9.97
N VAL A 35 -23.34 -3.33 10.43
CA VAL A 35 -22.08 -3.33 11.20
C VAL A 35 -22.26 -4.04 12.56
N ASN A 36 -23.41 -3.87 13.23
CA ASN A 36 -23.69 -4.61 14.46
C ASN A 36 -23.82 -6.12 14.21
N ASN A 37 -24.43 -6.52 13.09
CA ASN A 37 -24.56 -7.93 12.72
C ASN A 37 -23.19 -8.56 12.47
N TRP A 38 -22.29 -7.85 11.79
CA TRP A 38 -20.88 -8.25 11.64
C TRP A 38 -20.19 -8.40 12.99
N ARG A 39 -20.31 -7.39 13.86
CA ARG A 39 -19.66 -7.37 15.18
C ARG A 39 -20.18 -8.46 16.12
N ASN A 40 -21.44 -8.83 16.00
CA ASN A 40 -22.07 -9.87 16.82
C ASN A 40 -21.93 -11.27 16.21
N GLY A 41 -21.30 -11.41 15.03
CA GLY A 41 -21.14 -12.70 14.34
C GLY A 41 -22.43 -13.23 13.71
N LEU A 42 -23.44 -12.39 13.52
CA LEU A 42 -24.71 -12.77 12.90
C LEU A 42 -24.61 -12.83 11.37
N SER A 43 -23.64 -12.14 10.77
CA SER A 43 -23.36 -12.21 9.34
C SER A 43 -21.89 -11.94 9.02
N LEU A 44 -21.44 -12.44 7.87
CA LEU A 44 -20.13 -12.11 7.28
C LEU A 44 -20.30 -11.10 6.14
N PRO A 45 -19.25 -10.34 5.79
CA PRO A 45 -19.26 -9.52 4.59
C PRO A 45 -19.45 -10.39 3.34
N ASN A 46 -20.33 -9.97 2.42
CA ASN A 46 -20.54 -10.69 1.16
C ASN A 46 -19.38 -10.41 0.18
N PRO A 47 -19.16 -11.25 -0.86
CA PRO A 47 -18.05 -11.06 -1.82
C PRO A 47 -18.01 -9.68 -2.50
N LYS A 48 -19.16 -9.02 -2.69
CA LYS A 48 -19.27 -7.67 -3.26
C LYS A 48 -18.88 -6.56 -2.28
N SER A 49 -18.66 -6.88 -1.00
CA SER A 49 -18.31 -5.93 0.06
C SER A 49 -16.80 -5.75 0.24
N ARG A 50 -15.95 -6.26 -0.67
CA ARG A 50 -14.49 -6.13 -0.56
C ARG A 50 -14.08 -4.66 -0.38
N ASP A 51 -14.57 -3.75 -1.20
CA ASP A 51 -14.25 -2.32 -1.10
C ASP A 51 -14.68 -1.72 0.23
N LYS A 52 -15.81 -2.19 0.77
CA LYS A 52 -16.30 -1.78 2.10
C LYS A 52 -15.39 -2.29 3.21
N LEU A 53 -14.83 -3.49 3.05
CA LEU A 53 -13.85 -4.05 3.98
C LEU A 53 -12.50 -3.32 3.89
N ILE A 54 -12.07 -2.90 2.69
CA ILE A 54 -10.91 -2.02 2.50
C ILE A 54 -11.13 -0.69 3.23
N ALA A 55 -12.28 -0.04 3.02
CA ALA A 55 -12.64 1.19 3.71
C ALA A 55 -12.67 1.00 5.24
N CYS A 56 -13.20 -0.14 5.70
CA CYS A 56 -13.20 -0.51 7.12
C CYS A 56 -11.77 -0.61 7.66
N ALA A 57 -10.88 -1.34 6.98
CA ALA A 57 -9.49 -1.49 7.40
C ALA A 57 -8.74 -0.14 7.43
N ARG A 58 -9.03 0.75 6.47
CA ARG A 58 -8.49 2.12 6.46
C ARG A 58 -8.99 2.93 7.65
N TYR A 59 -10.30 2.93 7.91
CA TYR A 59 -10.92 3.62 9.04
C TYR A 59 -10.38 3.15 10.39
N LEU A 60 -10.25 1.83 10.55
CA LEU A 60 -9.74 1.18 11.77
C LEU A 60 -8.21 1.29 11.93
N ARG A 61 -7.52 1.92 10.96
CA ARG A 61 -6.07 2.11 10.95
C ARG A 61 -5.33 0.79 11.11
N LEU A 62 -5.80 -0.22 10.39
CA LEU A 62 -5.18 -1.52 10.42
C LEU A 62 -3.82 -1.45 9.73
N THR A 63 -2.85 -2.14 10.30
CA THR A 63 -1.62 -2.49 9.59
C THR A 63 -1.92 -3.46 8.46
N GLU A 64 -0.95 -3.71 7.60
CA GLU A 64 -1.07 -4.66 6.49
C GLU A 64 -1.43 -6.06 6.99
N LEU A 65 -0.72 -6.52 8.02
CA LEU A 65 -0.95 -7.82 8.64
C LEU A 65 -2.34 -7.89 9.28
N GLU A 66 -2.75 -6.84 10.00
CA GLU A 66 -4.08 -6.78 10.62
C GLU A 66 -5.19 -6.75 9.56
N THR A 67 -4.94 -6.08 8.44
CA THR A 67 -5.85 -6.07 7.29
C THR A 67 -5.97 -7.48 6.70
N ASN A 68 -4.86 -8.16 6.45
CA ASN A 68 -4.86 -9.54 5.97
C ASN A 68 -5.58 -10.48 6.95
N ARG A 69 -5.30 -10.38 8.25
CA ARG A 69 -5.97 -11.17 9.29
C ARG A 69 -7.49 -10.93 9.29
N LEU A 70 -7.93 -9.68 9.15
CA LEU A 70 -9.35 -9.34 9.05
C LEU A 70 -9.99 -9.91 7.77
N PHE A 71 -9.30 -9.83 6.63
CA PHE A 71 -9.77 -10.33 5.33
C PHE A 71 -9.90 -11.85 5.35
N SER A 72 -8.87 -12.56 5.81
CA SER A 72 -8.91 -14.03 5.92
C SER A 72 -10.03 -14.49 6.85
N ALA A 73 -10.24 -13.82 7.99
CA ALA A 73 -11.35 -14.13 8.90
C ALA A 73 -12.73 -13.87 8.27
N ALA A 74 -12.83 -12.94 7.32
CA ALA A 74 -14.04 -12.65 6.56
C ALA A 74 -14.22 -13.55 5.31
N GLY A 75 -13.27 -14.46 5.02
CA GLY A 75 -13.31 -15.33 3.85
C GLY A 75 -12.83 -14.67 2.55
N PHE A 76 -11.99 -13.63 2.63
CA PHE A 76 -11.41 -12.94 1.49
C PHE A 76 -9.91 -13.20 1.35
N GLU A 77 -9.45 -13.11 0.09
CA GLU A 77 -8.03 -13.12 -0.23
C GLU A 77 -7.25 -11.94 0.40
N PRO A 78 -6.02 -12.15 0.92
CA PRO A 78 -5.25 -11.16 1.70
C PRO A 78 -4.97 -9.84 0.96
N GLU A 79 -5.41 -8.68 1.43
CA GLU A 79 -5.21 -7.41 0.70
C GLU A 79 -3.73 -7.09 0.36
N PHE A 80 -2.80 -7.46 1.23
CA PHE A 80 -1.37 -7.23 1.10
C PHE A 80 -0.62 -8.58 1.02
N PRO A 81 -0.63 -9.26 -0.13
CA PRO A 81 -0.27 -10.67 -0.25
C PRO A 81 1.17 -10.98 0.19
N LEU A 82 2.13 -10.11 -0.10
CA LEU A 82 3.55 -10.34 0.23
C LEU A 82 3.90 -10.11 1.71
N GLN A 83 2.92 -9.74 2.55
CA GLN A 83 3.13 -9.47 3.97
C GLN A 83 2.86 -10.74 4.78
N ALA A 84 3.93 -11.47 5.10
CA ALA A 84 3.88 -12.65 5.96
C ALA A 84 4.75 -12.46 7.21
N GLU A 85 4.26 -12.89 8.37
CA GLU A 85 5.06 -13.00 9.60
C GLU A 85 5.89 -14.28 9.53
N THR A 86 7.19 -14.18 9.26
CA THR A 86 8.10 -15.31 9.39
C THR A 86 9.56 -14.86 9.44
N THR A 87 10.35 -15.63 10.17
CA THR A 87 11.82 -15.52 10.28
C THR A 87 12.49 -15.98 8.99
N GLY A 88 13.34 -15.13 8.42
CA GLY A 88 14.13 -15.41 7.21
C GLY A 88 14.80 -14.15 6.66
N GLY A 89 15.57 -14.28 5.57
CA GLY A 89 16.19 -13.14 4.88
C GLY A 89 15.17 -12.08 4.49
N VAL A 90 15.58 -10.82 4.34
CA VAL A 90 14.71 -9.66 4.11
C VAL A 90 14.44 -9.45 2.61
N PRO A 91 13.21 -9.69 2.11
CA PRO A 91 12.83 -9.29 0.76
C PRO A 91 13.03 -7.79 0.60
N PHE A 92 13.43 -7.35 -0.59
CA PHE A 92 13.67 -5.95 -0.93
C PHE A 92 14.77 -5.28 -0.11
N ALA A 93 15.65 -6.03 0.57
CA ALA A 93 16.76 -5.46 1.34
C ALA A 93 17.60 -4.45 0.52
N PRO A 94 17.99 -4.72 -0.74
CA PRO A 94 18.72 -3.74 -1.55
C PRO A 94 17.94 -2.44 -1.79
N CYS A 95 16.63 -2.52 -2.00
CA CYS A 95 15.76 -1.34 -2.16
C CYS A 95 15.68 -0.53 -0.86
N ILE A 96 15.50 -1.21 0.27
CA ILE A 96 15.45 -0.58 1.59
C ILE A 96 16.79 0.13 1.88
N ASP A 97 17.92 -0.53 1.65
CA ASP A 97 19.23 0.07 1.86
C ASP A 97 19.48 1.28 0.95
N ALA A 98 19.13 1.19 -0.34
CA ALA A 98 19.23 2.31 -1.27
C ALA A 98 18.35 3.50 -0.85
N LEU A 99 17.14 3.23 -0.34
CA LEU A 99 16.23 4.26 0.16
C LEU A 99 16.82 5.02 1.36
N PHE A 100 17.38 4.32 2.34
CA PHE A 100 17.99 4.97 3.50
C PHE A 100 19.27 5.71 3.15
N GLU A 101 20.07 5.20 2.22
CA GLU A 101 21.27 5.90 1.76
C GLU A 101 20.91 7.16 0.97
N GLN A 102 19.87 7.10 0.12
CA GLN A 102 19.32 8.28 -0.55
C GLN A 102 18.86 9.31 0.48
N LEU A 103 18.03 8.91 1.46
CA LEU A 103 17.51 9.80 2.50
C LEU A 103 18.65 10.51 3.25
N ARG A 104 19.74 9.79 3.54
CA ARG A 104 20.92 10.32 4.24
C ARG A 104 21.70 11.40 3.45
N ARG A 105 21.67 11.31 2.12
CA ARG A 105 22.40 12.22 1.21
C ARG A 105 21.62 13.50 0.89
N LEU A 106 20.32 13.53 1.16
CA LEU A 106 19.48 14.69 0.89
C LEU A 106 19.79 15.83 1.87
N THR A 107 20.18 16.98 1.30
CA THR A 107 20.47 18.21 2.04
C THR A 107 19.83 19.41 1.34
N PRO A 108 19.34 20.43 2.07
CA PRO A 108 19.29 20.52 3.53
C PRO A 108 18.16 19.69 4.18
N TYR A 109 17.18 19.24 3.38
CA TYR A 109 15.96 18.59 3.87
C TYR A 109 15.94 17.09 3.47
N PRO A 110 16.19 16.18 4.42
CA PRO A 110 16.12 14.74 4.15
C PRO A 110 14.67 14.26 4.18
N ILE A 111 13.96 14.51 3.09
CA ILE A 111 12.53 14.19 2.93
C ILE A 111 12.35 13.36 1.67
N VAL A 112 11.90 12.12 1.83
CA VAL A 112 11.56 11.22 0.72
C VAL A 112 10.06 10.95 0.70
N LEU A 113 9.47 11.11 -0.49
CA LEU A 113 8.14 10.64 -0.82
C LEU A 113 8.25 9.26 -1.48
N LEU A 114 7.93 8.20 -0.73
CA LEU A 114 7.96 6.82 -1.22
C LEU A 114 6.57 6.43 -1.74
N LEU A 115 6.49 6.26 -3.05
CA LEU A 115 5.28 5.90 -3.77
C LEU A 115 5.24 4.41 -4.10
N SER A 116 4.12 3.75 -3.80
CA SER A 116 3.92 2.33 -4.11
C SER A 116 2.57 2.09 -4.77
N GLN A 117 2.55 1.32 -5.85
CA GLN A 117 1.32 0.85 -6.50
C GLN A 117 0.53 -0.09 -5.56
N ALA A 118 -0.73 -0.39 -5.91
CA ALA A 118 -1.57 -1.30 -5.14
C ALA A 118 -0.90 -2.66 -4.91
N HIS A 119 -1.33 -3.33 -3.82
CA HIS A 119 -0.95 -4.70 -3.44
C HIS A 119 0.49 -4.91 -2.93
N TRP A 120 1.29 -3.85 -2.82
CA TRP A 120 2.64 -3.93 -2.23
C TRP A 120 2.68 -3.87 -0.68
N GLY A 121 1.64 -3.35 -0.03
CA GLY A 121 1.67 -2.91 1.37
C GLY A 121 1.62 -1.40 1.47
N GLN A 122 1.20 -0.81 2.60
CA GLN A 122 1.17 0.64 2.77
C GLN A 122 1.54 1.08 4.20
N PRO A 123 2.83 1.35 4.47
CA PRO A 123 3.99 1.24 3.59
C PRO A 123 4.40 -0.21 3.28
N PRO A 124 4.90 -0.50 2.07
CA PRO A 124 5.45 -1.82 1.74
C PRO A 124 6.57 -2.21 2.72
N PHE A 125 6.52 -3.45 3.24
CA PHE A 125 7.53 -4.00 4.16
C PHE A 125 7.84 -3.06 5.34
N ARG A 126 6.77 -2.51 5.93
CA ARG A 126 6.81 -1.52 7.01
C ARG A 126 7.71 -1.95 8.17
N GLN A 127 7.63 -3.20 8.59
CA GLN A 127 8.39 -3.69 9.74
C GLN A 127 9.88 -3.73 9.43
N GLU A 128 10.25 -4.11 8.21
CA GLU A 128 11.64 -4.10 7.74
C GLU A 128 12.17 -2.68 7.59
N LEU A 129 11.36 -1.73 7.09
CA LEU A 129 11.70 -0.30 7.07
C LEU A 129 11.95 0.24 8.49
N LEU A 130 11.06 -0.05 9.44
CA LEU A 130 11.19 0.38 10.83
C LEU A 130 12.39 -0.29 11.51
N ALA A 131 12.62 -1.58 11.29
CA ALA A 131 13.78 -2.29 11.81
C ALA A 131 15.10 -1.68 11.28
N ARG A 132 15.15 -1.35 9.99
CA ARG A 132 16.30 -0.67 9.40
C ARG A 132 16.51 0.73 9.99
N ALA A 133 15.43 1.50 10.16
CA ALA A 133 15.49 2.80 10.82
C ALA A 133 16.03 2.68 12.26
N ARG A 134 15.51 1.73 13.05
CA ARG A 134 15.96 1.53 14.45
C ARG A 134 17.43 1.19 14.53
N ALA A 135 17.94 0.39 13.59
CA ALA A 135 19.36 0.07 13.50
C ALA A 135 20.23 1.30 13.18
N LEU A 136 19.69 2.31 12.49
CA LEU A 136 20.44 3.52 12.06
C LEU A 136 20.30 4.71 13.01
N TYR A 137 19.13 4.90 13.62
CA TYR A 137 18.78 6.06 14.44
C TYR A 137 18.67 5.73 15.93
N GLY A 138 18.50 4.45 16.28
CA GLY A 138 18.14 4.00 17.62
C GLY A 138 16.62 3.96 17.84
N GLU A 139 16.15 2.99 18.63
CA GLU A 139 14.73 2.77 18.94
C GLU A 139 13.96 4.05 19.34
N PRO A 140 14.42 4.88 20.29
CA PRO A 140 13.63 6.03 20.74
C PRO A 140 13.50 7.11 19.65
N SER A 141 14.44 7.18 18.72
CA SER A 141 14.50 8.22 17.68
C SER A 141 13.74 7.86 16.40
N VAL A 142 13.09 6.70 16.37
CA VAL A 142 12.22 6.25 15.28
C VAL A 142 10.76 6.48 15.66
N LEU A 143 10.12 7.36 14.90
CA LEU A 143 8.70 7.70 15.04
C LEU A 143 7.92 7.10 13.87
N HIS A 144 6.75 6.54 14.17
CA HIS A 144 5.81 6.04 13.16
C HIS A 144 4.49 6.78 13.31
N ILE A 145 4.17 7.61 12.32
CA ILE A 145 2.91 8.35 12.25
C ILE A 145 2.00 7.65 11.23
N GLN A 146 0.80 7.31 11.66
CA GLN A 146 -0.29 6.87 10.81
C GLN A 146 -1.47 7.84 11.03
N PRO A 147 -1.60 8.86 10.17
CA PRO A 147 -2.64 9.86 10.32
C PRO A 147 -4.02 9.20 10.45
N PRO A 148 -4.84 9.66 11.41
CA PRO A 148 -6.25 9.29 11.50
C PRO A 148 -7.00 9.40 10.17
N TYR A 149 -7.57 8.31 9.71
CA TYR A 149 -8.60 8.37 8.67
C TYR A 149 -9.89 8.93 9.30
N SER A 150 -10.34 10.11 8.87
CA SER A 150 -11.64 10.66 9.26
C SER A 150 -12.07 11.85 8.39
N ALA A 151 -13.36 11.89 8.06
CA ALA A 151 -14.00 13.01 7.37
C ALA A 151 -14.37 14.19 8.30
N SER A 152 -14.33 14.02 9.63
CA SER A 152 -14.82 15.03 10.59
C SER A 152 -14.09 15.07 11.94
N THR A 153 -12.89 14.49 12.04
CA THR A 153 -12.13 14.48 13.30
C THR A 153 -11.72 15.89 13.70
N ALA A 154 -11.95 16.23 14.97
CA ALA A 154 -11.47 17.47 15.56
C ALA A 154 -9.93 17.49 15.59
N SER A 155 -9.33 18.67 15.44
CA SER A 155 -7.87 18.83 15.42
C SER A 155 -7.21 18.25 16.68
N SER A 156 -7.78 18.50 17.86
CA SER A 156 -7.27 17.97 19.12
C SER A 156 -7.19 16.44 19.13
N ASP A 157 -8.23 15.74 18.68
CA ASP A 157 -8.25 14.28 18.59
C ASP A 157 -7.24 13.74 17.57
N TYR A 158 -7.03 14.48 16.48
CA TYR A 158 -6.06 14.15 15.45
C TYR A 158 -4.63 14.18 16.01
N PHE A 159 -4.24 15.31 16.61
CA PHE A 159 -2.90 15.50 17.16
C PHE A 159 -2.65 14.65 18.40
N ALA A 160 -3.65 14.46 19.27
CA ALA A 160 -3.57 13.52 20.38
C ALA A 160 -3.33 12.08 19.90
N ALA A 161 -3.94 11.67 18.79
CA ALA A 161 -3.75 10.33 18.25
C ALA A 161 -2.33 10.11 17.69
N ILE A 162 -1.81 11.04 16.89
CA ILE A 162 -0.44 10.92 16.36
C ILE A 162 0.61 11.13 17.46
N GLY A 163 0.34 11.98 18.45
CA GLY A 163 1.18 12.14 19.63
C GLY A 163 1.38 10.82 20.38
N ARG A 164 0.30 10.07 20.62
CA ARG A 164 0.38 8.72 21.22
C ARG A 164 1.17 7.73 20.36
N GLN A 165 1.05 7.79 19.03
CA GLN A 165 1.82 6.93 18.13
C GLN A 165 3.32 7.20 18.23
N CYS A 166 3.70 8.47 18.45
CA CYS A 166 5.07 8.89 18.67
C CYS A 166 5.57 8.70 20.11
N GLY A 167 4.75 8.16 21.02
CA GLY A 167 5.10 8.00 22.43
C GLY A 167 5.10 9.30 23.24
N PHE A 168 4.48 10.37 22.74
CA PHE A 168 4.35 11.62 23.47
C PHE A 168 3.17 11.60 24.44
N ALA A 169 3.40 12.13 25.64
CA ALA A 169 2.36 12.35 26.63
C ALA A 169 1.67 13.71 26.42
N ASP A 170 0.41 13.80 26.85
CA ASP A 170 -0.33 15.06 27.01
C ASP A 170 -0.47 15.95 25.77
N ILE A 171 -0.45 15.36 24.57
CA ILE A 171 -0.70 16.08 23.33
C ILE A 171 -2.20 16.35 23.19
N THR A 172 -2.60 17.62 23.22
CA THR A 172 -4.00 18.05 23.09
C THR A 172 -4.25 18.95 21.88
N SER A 173 -3.17 19.43 21.25
CA SER A 173 -3.20 20.34 20.10
C SER A 173 -2.05 20.05 19.13
N ASP A 174 -2.13 20.68 17.97
CA ASP A 174 -1.06 20.79 16.98
C ASP A 174 0.20 21.47 17.55
N TYR A 175 0.01 22.52 18.34
CA TYR A 175 1.10 23.21 19.03
C TYR A 175 1.84 22.31 20.02
N ASP A 176 1.11 21.54 20.84
CA ASP A 176 1.74 20.59 21.78
C ASP A 176 2.56 19.54 21.03
N PHE A 177 2.07 19.08 19.88
CA PHE A 177 2.74 18.09 19.05
C PHE A 177 4.02 18.66 18.43
N GLU A 178 3.96 19.87 17.86
CA GLU A 178 5.13 20.58 17.34
C GLU A 178 6.17 20.79 18.44
N ALA A 179 5.77 21.32 19.60
CA ALA A 179 6.67 21.55 20.74
C ALA A 179 7.29 20.26 21.28
N ALA A 180 6.58 19.12 21.22
CA ALA A 180 7.14 17.83 21.62
C ALA A 180 8.25 17.36 20.66
N LEU A 181 8.05 17.51 19.34
CA LEU A 181 9.08 17.21 18.34
C LEU A 181 10.26 18.18 18.44
N GLU A 182 9.98 19.47 18.54
CA GLU A 182 10.98 20.54 18.62
C GLU A 182 11.90 20.34 19.82
N ARG A 183 11.36 20.05 21.01
CA ARG A 183 12.16 19.77 22.21
C ARG A 183 13.21 18.68 21.99
N ARG A 184 12.85 17.61 21.28
CA ARG A 184 13.78 16.52 20.95
C ARG A 184 14.86 16.97 19.97
N LEU A 185 14.48 17.72 18.93
CA LEU A 185 15.43 18.25 17.95
C LEU A 185 16.40 19.28 18.56
N LEU A 186 15.91 20.12 19.48
CA LEU A 186 16.71 21.07 20.27
C LEU A 186 17.68 20.35 21.21
N ALA A 187 17.28 19.21 21.78
CA ALA A 187 18.14 18.37 22.61
C ALA A 187 19.30 17.69 21.83
N GLY A 188 19.40 17.91 20.51
CA GLY A 188 20.45 17.34 19.69
C GLY A 188 20.08 16.04 18.99
N GLU A 189 18.85 15.56 19.18
CA GLU A 189 18.43 14.29 18.59
C GLU A 189 18.32 14.37 17.07
N ARG A 190 18.62 13.24 16.43
CA ARG A 190 18.35 13.02 15.02
C ARG A 190 17.17 12.06 14.90
N LEU A 191 16.02 12.58 14.47
CA LEU A 191 14.77 11.84 14.40
C LEU A 191 14.54 11.29 13.00
N PHE A 192 14.05 10.05 12.94
CA PHE A 192 13.46 9.48 11.73
C PHE A 192 11.95 9.35 11.93
N CYS A 193 11.17 9.86 10.99
CA CYS A 193 9.73 9.76 11.01
C CYS A 193 9.21 9.07 9.74
N LEU A 194 8.66 7.87 9.92
CA LEU A 194 7.87 7.19 8.89
C LEU A 194 6.43 7.68 8.99
N VAL A 195 5.93 8.35 7.95
CA VAL A 195 4.52 8.75 7.87
C VAL A 195 3.80 7.85 6.87
N SER A 196 2.99 6.93 7.40
CA SER A 196 2.22 5.96 6.62
C SER A 196 0.87 6.54 6.25
N ARG A 197 0.55 6.58 4.95
CA ARG A 197 -0.71 7.14 4.43
C ARG A 197 -0.90 8.61 4.78
N PHE A 198 0.11 9.41 4.45
CA PHE A 198 0.12 10.86 4.69
C PHE A 198 -1.13 11.57 4.13
N GLU A 199 -1.72 11.03 3.06
CA GLU A 199 -2.95 11.50 2.45
C GLU A 199 -4.21 11.41 3.33
N GLN A 200 -4.15 10.72 4.48
CA GLN A 200 -5.30 10.54 5.38
C GLN A 200 -5.55 11.77 6.26
N GLY A 201 -6.83 11.99 6.57
CA GLY A 201 -7.31 13.15 7.33
C GLY A 201 -8.01 14.17 6.42
N THR A 202 -8.52 15.24 7.02
CA THR A 202 -9.12 16.35 6.26
C THR A 202 -8.01 17.19 5.60
N PRO A 203 -8.30 17.94 4.51
CA PRO A 203 -7.31 18.83 3.89
C PRO A 203 -6.61 19.75 4.88
N GLN A 204 -7.37 20.34 5.80
CA GLN A 204 -6.87 21.28 6.80
C GLN A 204 -5.91 20.62 7.81
N LEU A 205 -6.23 19.41 8.30
CA LEU A 205 -5.35 18.68 9.21
C LEU A 205 -4.05 18.23 8.53
N ARG A 206 -4.14 17.83 7.26
CA ARG A 206 -2.96 17.49 6.46
C ARG A 206 -2.07 18.71 6.24
N GLU A 207 -2.65 19.87 5.96
CA GLU A 207 -1.92 21.12 5.81
C GLU A 207 -1.21 21.50 7.10
N MET A 208 -1.88 21.41 8.25
CA MET A 208 -1.27 21.67 9.56
C MET A 208 -0.10 20.72 9.84
N LEU A 209 -0.28 19.41 9.66
CA LEU A 209 0.80 18.43 9.84
C LEU A 209 1.96 18.68 8.87
N ALA A 210 1.66 18.99 7.60
CA ALA A 210 2.66 19.33 6.60
C ALA A 210 3.47 20.57 7.01
N GLY A 211 2.78 21.60 7.52
CA GLY A 211 3.36 22.85 8.01
C GLY A 211 4.32 22.62 9.16
N ILE A 212 3.90 21.87 10.18
CA ILE A 212 4.75 21.50 11.33
C ILE A 212 6.01 20.76 10.85
N LEU A 213 5.85 19.70 10.07
CA LEU A 213 6.99 18.90 9.58
C LEU A 213 7.92 19.72 8.69
N ARG A 214 7.37 20.65 7.89
CA ARG A 214 8.15 21.56 7.04
C ARG A 214 8.95 22.54 7.89
N SER A 215 8.29 23.24 8.81
CA SER A 215 8.87 24.22 9.73
C SER A 215 10.03 23.60 10.52
N LEU A 216 9.79 22.45 11.16
CA LEU A 216 10.82 21.74 11.92
C LEU A 216 11.99 21.27 11.05
N SER A 217 11.73 20.86 9.79
CA SER A 217 12.80 20.50 8.85
C SER A 217 13.67 21.70 8.46
N GLU A 218 13.09 22.91 8.40
CA GLU A 218 13.83 24.16 8.17
C GLU A 218 14.67 24.57 9.36
N MET A 219 14.04 24.64 10.53
CA MET A 219 14.70 25.07 11.76
C MET A 219 15.80 24.10 12.20
N HIS A 220 15.63 22.79 11.91
CA HIS A 220 16.55 21.73 12.32
C HIS A 220 17.08 20.95 11.11
N CYS A 221 17.66 21.68 10.16
CA CYS A 221 18.27 21.13 8.94
C CYS A 221 19.10 19.86 9.21
N GLY A 222 18.83 18.80 8.45
CA GLY A 222 19.53 17.52 8.53
C GLY A 222 19.24 16.67 9.78
N ARG A 223 18.47 17.15 10.76
CA ARG A 223 18.14 16.39 11.99
C ARG A 223 16.81 15.64 11.92
N LEU A 224 15.83 16.16 11.19
CA LEU A 224 14.54 15.51 10.98
C LEU A 224 14.51 14.81 9.62
N HIS A 225 14.55 13.47 9.61
CA HIS A 225 14.53 12.63 8.42
C HIS A 225 13.12 12.09 8.21
N LEU A 226 12.50 12.43 7.09
CA LEU A 226 11.10 12.12 6.80
C LEU A 226 10.99 11.11 5.66
N LEU A 227 10.23 10.05 5.90
CA LEU A 227 9.81 9.10 4.88
C LEU A 227 8.28 9.10 4.82
N LEU A 228 7.73 9.75 3.79
CA LEU A 228 6.29 9.88 3.56
C LEU A 228 5.85 8.80 2.57
N CYS A 229 4.98 7.88 2.98
CA CYS A 229 4.58 6.73 2.18
C CYS A 229 3.10 6.79 1.78
N GLY A 230 2.81 6.46 0.52
CA GLY A 230 1.43 6.41 0.02
C GLY A 230 1.31 5.98 -1.44
N GLY A 231 0.07 5.95 -1.93
CA GLY A 231 -0.27 5.56 -3.30
C GLY A 231 -0.73 6.75 -4.16
N GLU A 232 -1.76 6.53 -4.97
CA GLU A 232 -2.34 7.53 -5.88
C GLU A 232 -2.69 8.85 -5.18
N ALA A 233 -3.39 8.78 -4.04
CA ALA A 233 -3.84 9.97 -3.33
C ALA A 233 -2.66 10.84 -2.83
N LEU A 234 -1.53 10.22 -2.46
CA LEU A 234 -0.33 10.97 -2.07
C LEU A 234 0.37 11.59 -3.29
N ALA A 235 0.41 10.89 -4.42
CA ALA A 235 0.92 11.43 -5.66
C ALA A 235 0.05 12.60 -6.17
N ASP A 236 -1.28 12.49 -6.05
CA ASP A 236 -2.22 13.57 -6.36
C ASP A 236 -1.95 14.82 -5.50
N LEU A 237 -1.70 14.65 -4.20
CA LEU A 237 -1.33 15.77 -3.31
C LEU A 237 -0.04 16.47 -3.77
N LYS A 238 0.97 15.71 -4.23
CA LYS A 238 2.23 16.30 -4.72
C LYS A 238 2.06 17.02 -6.07
N TYR A 239 1.40 16.37 -7.04
CA TYR A 239 1.48 16.80 -8.43
C TYR A 239 0.23 17.50 -8.96
N ARG A 240 -0.95 17.17 -8.45
CA ARG A 240 -2.21 17.79 -8.90
C ARG A 240 -2.54 19.03 -8.09
N SER A 241 -2.50 18.90 -6.76
CA SER A 241 -2.77 20.01 -5.85
C SER A 241 -1.57 20.96 -5.79
N GLY A 242 -0.38 20.45 -5.44
CA GLY A 242 0.82 21.28 -5.28
C GLY A 242 0.79 22.21 -4.05
N ASP A 243 -0.30 22.17 -3.27
CA ASP A 243 -0.59 23.08 -2.16
C ASP A 243 0.29 22.81 -0.92
N LEU A 244 0.81 21.60 -0.78
CA LEU A 244 1.60 21.21 0.39
C LEU A 244 3.10 21.46 0.14
N SER A 245 3.61 22.57 0.68
CA SER A 245 5.01 22.99 0.55
C SER A 245 6.01 21.91 0.96
N LEU A 246 5.67 21.07 1.95
CA LEU A 246 6.45 19.89 2.34
C LEU A 246 6.69 18.92 1.18
N LEU A 247 5.66 18.65 0.38
CA LEU A 247 5.74 17.70 -0.72
C LEU A 247 6.52 18.26 -1.91
N ASN A 248 6.56 19.59 -2.06
CA ASN A 248 7.30 20.25 -3.15
C ASN A 248 8.82 20.08 -2.99
N ILE A 249 9.31 20.04 -1.75
CA ILE A 249 10.75 19.82 -1.46
C ILE A 249 11.11 18.34 -1.24
N ALA A 250 10.12 17.45 -1.21
CA ALA A 250 10.36 16.01 -1.02
C ALA A 250 10.87 15.35 -2.31
N GLN A 251 11.95 14.58 -2.17
CA GLN A 251 12.47 13.74 -3.25
C GLN A 251 11.55 12.53 -3.46
N VAL A 252 11.10 12.31 -4.69
CA VAL A 252 10.25 11.15 -5.00
C VAL A 252 11.11 9.90 -5.19
N SER A 253 10.64 8.80 -4.63
CA SER A 253 11.13 7.45 -4.86
C SER A 253 9.96 6.51 -5.09
N HIS A 254 10.16 5.47 -5.90
CA HIS A 254 9.15 4.44 -6.15
C HIS A 254 9.61 3.13 -5.52
N TRP A 255 8.67 2.39 -4.92
CA TRP A 255 8.96 1.03 -4.46
C TRP A 255 9.43 0.17 -5.64
N SER A 256 10.45 -0.67 -5.41
CA SER A 256 11.06 -1.48 -6.46
C SER A 256 10.14 -2.60 -6.95
N GLU A 257 10.36 -3.02 -8.18
CA GLU A 257 9.73 -4.21 -8.77
C GLU A 257 10.18 -5.50 -8.07
N LEU A 258 9.32 -6.52 -8.10
CA LEU A 258 9.62 -7.85 -7.56
C LEU A 258 10.77 -8.48 -8.38
N THR A 259 11.83 -8.92 -7.71
CA THR A 259 12.90 -9.68 -8.35
C THR A 259 12.79 -11.17 -8.05
N LEU A 260 13.53 -12.01 -8.80
CA LEU A 260 13.61 -13.45 -8.51
C LEU A 260 14.19 -13.73 -7.11
N ALA A 261 15.14 -12.91 -6.66
CA ALA A 261 15.71 -13.01 -5.32
C ALA A 261 14.65 -12.71 -4.25
N ASP A 262 13.85 -11.67 -4.45
CA ASP A 262 12.75 -11.32 -3.53
C ASP A 262 11.69 -12.43 -3.52
N LEU A 263 11.28 -12.92 -4.68
CA LEU A 263 10.31 -14.01 -4.81
C LEU A 263 10.79 -15.30 -4.13
N THR A 264 12.08 -15.63 -4.28
CA THR A 264 12.69 -16.78 -3.59
C THR A 264 12.63 -16.62 -2.08
N LEU A 265 12.97 -15.43 -1.55
CA LEU A 265 12.90 -15.16 -0.11
C LEU A 265 11.47 -15.20 0.42
N LEU A 266 10.50 -14.67 -0.33
CA LEU A 266 9.09 -14.70 0.00
C LEU A 266 8.56 -16.14 0.06
N ALA A 267 8.87 -16.94 -0.96
CA ALA A 267 8.49 -18.36 -1.00
C ALA A 267 9.11 -19.15 0.17
N GLN A 268 10.40 -18.94 0.45
CA GLN A 268 11.10 -19.60 1.56
C GLN A 268 10.56 -19.19 2.94
N ARG A 269 10.18 -17.91 3.11
CA ARG A 269 9.53 -17.43 4.35
C ARG A 269 8.19 -18.11 4.56
N ARG A 270 7.38 -18.20 3.50
CA ARG A 270 6.02 -18.73 3.57
C ARG A 270 5.98 -20.26 3.73
N TRP A 271 6.86 -20.97 3.03
CA TRP A 271 6.98 -22.43 3.10
C TRP A 271 8.44 -22.85 3.36
N PRO A 272 8.92 -22.75 4.61
CA PRO A 272 10.33 -23.01 4.94
C PRO A 272 10.79 -24.43 4.63
N GLU A 273 9.89 -25.41 4.72
CA GLU A 273 10.16 -26.81 4.41
C GLU A 273 10.13 -27.11 2.90
N ARG A 274 9.69 -26.15 2.06
CA ARG A 274 9.55 -26.33 0.63
C ARG A 274 10.70 -25.68 -0.11
N ARG A 275 11.47 -26.51 -0.82
CA ARG A 275 12.45 -26.01 -1.79
C ARG A 275 11.77 -25.82 -3.15
N PHE A 276 11.69 -24.57 -3.59
CA PHE A 276 11.21 -24.22 -4.92
C PHE A 276 12.36 -24.27 -5.93
N ASP A 277 12.09 -24.83 -7.11
CA ASP A 277 12.99 -24.75 -8.24
C ASP A 277 13.10 -23.30 -8.76
N GLN A 278 14.31 -22.85 -9.06
CA GLN A 278 14.57 -21.46 -9.47
C GLN A 278 14.03 -21.15 -10.86
N ALA A 279 14.04 -22.11 -11.79
CA ALA A 279 13.48 -21.90 -13.12
C ALA A 279 11.95 -21.78 -13.06
N MET A 280 11.31 -22.58 -12.20
CA MET A 280 9.88 -22.47 -11.90
C MET A 280 9.51 -21.11 -11.30
N LEU A 281 10.29 -20.58 -10.35
CA LEU A 281 10.07 -19.24 -9.81
C LEU A 281 10.32 -18.13 -10.84
N GLY A 282 11.33 -18.32 -11.71
CA GLY A 282 11.60 -17.43 -12.83
C GLY A 282 10.44 -17.34 -13.81
N GLU A 283 9.85 -18.49 -14.17
CA GLU A 283 8.65 -18.57 -15.00
C GLU A 283 7.48 -17.84 -14.34
N LEU A 284 7.20 -18.08 -13.06
CA LEU A 284 6.14 -17.38 -12.36
C LEU A 284 6.35 -15.86 -12.40
N LEU A 285 7.58 -15.39 -12.16
CA LEU A 285 7.89 -13.96 -12.17
C LEU A 285 7.62 -13.33 -13.54
N GLU A 286 7.95 -14.05 -14.62
CA GLU A 286 7.68 -13.63 -15.99
C GLU A 286 6.17 -13.61 -16.29
N SER A 287 5.46 -14.71 -15.98
CA SER A 287 4.01 -14.83 -16.18
C SER A 287 3.23 -13.74 -15.44
N CYS A 288 3.63 -13.42 -14.21
CA CYS A 288 2.93 -12.42 -13.39
C CYS A 288 3.41 -10.98 -13.61
N GLY A 289 4.49 -10.75 -14.37
CA GLY A 289 5.05 -9.42 -14.61
C GLY A 289 5.47 -8.68 -13.33
N GLY A 290 5.84 -9.42 -12.29
CA GLY A 290 6.16 -8.88 -10.96
C GLY A 290 4.96 -8.36 -10.18
N HIS A 291 3.72 -8.67 -10.57
CA HIS A 291 2.52 -8.23 -9.84
C HIS A 291 2.38 -8.98 -8.50
N PRO A 292 2.40 -8.31 -7.33
CA PRO A 292 2.42 -8.95 -6.01
C PRO A 292 1.31 -9.97 -5.77
N ALA A 293 0.07 -9.66 -6.16
CA ALA A 293 -1.04 -10.59 -5.94
C ALA A 293 -1.00 -11.82 -6.86
N LEU A 294 -0.55 -11.67 -8.10
CA LEU A 294 -0.43 -12.79 -9.02
C LEU A 294 0.76 -13.67 -8.64
N ALA A 295 1.85 -13.05 -8.15
CA ALA A 295 2.99 -13.78 -7.61
C ALA A 295 2.56 -14.65 -6.43
N GLU A 296 1.75 -14.13 -5.50
CA GLU A 296 1.23 -14.91 -4.37
C GLU A 296 0.29 -16.04 -4.83
N GLU A 297 -0.73 -15.74 -5.64
CA GLU A 297 -1.66 -16.75 -6.18
C GLU A 297 -0.91 -17.87 -6.91
N GLY A 298 0.10 -17.50 -7.71
CA GLY A 298 0.96 -18.46 -8.39
C GLY A 298 1.85 -19.26 -7.45
N LEU A 299 2.45 -18.63 -6.44
CA LEU A 299 3.27 -19.34 -5.44
C LEU A 299 2.46 -20.38 -4.67
N GLU A 300 1.26 -20.02 -4.21
CA GLU A 300 0.34 -20.92 -3.52
C GLU A 300 -0.01 -22.13 -4.39
N TRP A 301 -0.23 -21.91 -5.68
CA TRP A 301 -0.50 -22.99 -6.63
C TRP A 301 0.73 -23.85 -6.94
N LEU A 302 1.93 -23.24 -7.02
CA LEU A 302 3.18 -23.94 -7.32
C LEU A 302 3.66 -24.86 -6.19
N VAL A 303 3.18 -24.66 -4.96
CA VAL A 303 3.56 -25.50 -3.80
C VAL A 303 3.43 -26.99 -4.09
N GLN A 304 2.41 -27.38 -4.87
CA GLN A 304 2.12 -28.78 -5.19
C GLN A 304 3.01 -29.38 -6.29
N PHE A 305 3.87 -28.59 -6.96
CA PHE A 305 4.68 -29.03 -8.10
C PHE A 305 6.18 -29.00 -7.80
N ALA A 306 6.89 -30.08 -8.13
CA ALA A 306 8.36 -30.09 -8.01
C ALA A 306 9.04 -29.27 -9.12
N ALA A 307 8.45 -29.24 -10.31
CA ALA A 307 8.89 -28.48 -11.47
C ALA A 307 7.70 -28.25 -12.41
N LEU A 308 7.82 -27.27 -13.32
CA LEU A 308 6.82 -27.00 -14.34
C LEU A 308 7.03 -27.85 -15.60
N THR A 309 5.95 -28.51 -16.03
CA THR A 309 5.76 -29.06 -17.37
C THR A 309 5.03 -28.05 -18.27
N PRO A 310 5.05 -28.21 -19.61
CA PRO A 310 4.28 -27.34 -20.51
C PRO A 310 2.78 -27.26 -20.16
N ASP A 311 2.16 -28.38 -19.79
CA ASP A 311 0.74 -28.41 -19.40
C ASP A 311 0.50 -27.65 -18.10
N SER A 312 1.39 -27.80 -17.10
CA SER A 312 1.28 -27.06 -15.84
C SER A 312 1.54 -25.56 -16.02
N ARG A 313 2.41 -25.18 -16.96
CA ARG A 313 2.61 -23.76 -17.32
C ARG A 313 1.33 -23.16 -17.89
N GLN A 314 0.66 -23.86 -18.80
CA GLN A 314 -0.63 -23.38 -19.32
C GLN A 314 -1.68 -23.29 -18.21
N ALA A 315 -1.75 -24.29 -17.32
CA ALA A 315 -2.66 -24.25 -16.18
C ALA A 315 -2.37 -23.08 -15.21
N LEU A 316 -1.09 -22.73 -15.00
CA LEU A 316 -0.70 -21.55 -14.23
C LEU A 316 -1.20 -20.27 -14.90
N HIS A 317 -1.03 -20.13 -16.22
CA HIS A 317 -1.52 -18.97 -16.96
C HIS A 317 -3.04 -18.83 -16.85
N ASP A 318 -3.77 -19.94 -17.02
CA ASP A 318 -5.22 -19.97 -16.90
C ASP A 318 -5.67 -19.57 -15.48
N LEU A 319 -4.98 -20.07 -14.44
CA LEU A 319 -5.22 -19.70 -13.05
C LEU A 319 -5.07 -18.19 -12.84
N LEU A 320 -3.91 -17.63 -13.20
CA LEU A 320 -3.60 -16.22 -12.98
C LEU A 320 -4.52 -15.29 -13.77
N SER A 321 -4.97 -15.70 -14.97
CA SER A 321 -5.92 -14.92 -15.77
C SER A 321 -7.29 -14.78 -15.11
N ARG A 322 -7.64 -15.72 -14.22
CA ARG A 322 -8.90 -15.74 -13.45
C ARG A 322 -8.77 -15.05 -12.09
N SER A 323 -7.68 -14.34 -11.83
CA SER A 323 -7.49 -13.60 -10.58
C SER A 323 -8.66 -12.64 -10.35
N ALA A 324 -9.37 -12.85 -9.23
CA ALA A 324 -10.50 -12.01 -8.85
C ALA A 324 -10.09 -10.53 -8.67
N ARG A 325 -8.82 -10.27 -8.30
CA ARG A 325 -8.30 -8.91 -8.11
C ARG A 325 -8.09 -8.19 -9.42
N LEU A 326 -7.52 -8.86 -10.41
CA LEU A 326 -7.40 -8.28 -11.75
C LEU A 326 -8.79 -7.95 -12.29
N TRP A 327 -9.74 -8.87 -12.14
CA TRP A 327 -11.12 -8.65 -12.56
C TRP A 327 -11.72 -7.40 -11.90
N GLN A 328 -11.59 -7.27 -10.57
CA GLN A 328 -12.06 -6.11 -9.82
C GLN A 328 -11.37 -4.81 -10.23
N ALA A 329 -10.09 -4.84 -10.59
CA ALA A 329 -9.37 -3.67 -11.07
C ALA A 329 -9.85 -3.18 -12.45
N PHE A 330 -10.29 -4.11 -13.32
CA PHE A 330 -10.79 -3.80 -14.65
C PHE A 330 -12.27 -3.40 -14.68
N LEU A 331 -13.12 -3.96 -13.81
CA LEU A 331 -14.57 -3.69 -13.84
C LEU A 331 -14.93 -2.19 -13.92
N PRO A 332 -14.33 -1.30 -13.11
CA PRO A 332 -14.65 0.13 -13.19
C PRO A 332 -14.12 0.85 -14.44
N LEU A 333 -13.20 0.23 -15.18
CA LEU A 333 -12.69 0.73 -16.47
C LEU A 333 -13.58 0.28 -17.64
N ALA A 334 -14.49 -0.67 -17.41
CA ALA A 334 -15.44 -1.20 -18.38
C ALA A 334 -16.88 -0.71 -18.16
N ASP A 335 -17.09 0.27 -17.27
CA ASP A 335 -18.41 0.70 -16.78
C ASP A 335 -19.28 1.41 -17.84
N THR A 336 -18.66 2.07 -18.83
CA THR A 336 -19.37 2.79 -19.90
C THR A 336 -18.85 2.43 -21.27
N ASP A 337 -19.67 2.52 -22.32
CA ASP A 337 -19.31 2.20 -23.71
C ASP A 337 -18.03 2.90 -24.15
N SER A 338 -17.93 4.20 -23.86
CA SER A 338 -16.74 4.99 -24.18
C SER A 338 -15.49 4.52 -23.44
N SER A 339 -15.63 4.07 -22.18
CA SER A 339 -14.51 3.50 -21.43
C SER A 339 -14.12 2.12 -21.96
N ARG A 340 -15.11 1.30 -22.38
CA ARG A 340 -14.88 0.00 -23.02
C ARG A 340 -14.09 0.12 -24.31
N GLU A 341 -14.44 1.08 -25.17
CA GLU A 341 -13.70 1.35 -26.41
C GLU A 341 -12.26 1.79 -26.14
N ARG A 342 -12.05 2.73 -25.21
CA ARG A 342 -10.71 3.17 -24.82
C ARG A 342 -9.87 2.04 -24.22
N LEU A 343 -10.47 1.23 -23.35
CA LEU A 343 -9.79 0.08 -22.76
C LEU A 343 -9.40 -0.92 -23.84
N ARG A 344 -10.27 -1.21 -24.82
CA ARG A 344 -9.98 -2.11 -25.95
C ARG A 344 -8.75 -1.63 -26.74
N LEU A 345 -8.73 -0.35 -27.13
CA LEU A 345 -7.58 0.25 -27.85
C LEU A 345 -6.28 0.11 -27.06
N ARG A 346 -6.32 0.29 -25.74
CA ARG A 346 -5.14 0.16 -24.87
C ARG A 346 -4.67 -1.29 -24.71
N LEU A 347 -5.61 -2.23 -24.62
CA LEU A 347 -5.29 -3.66 -24.52
C LEU A 347 -4.64 -4.19 -25.80
N ASP A 348 -4.93 -3.59 -26.96
CA ASP A 348 -4.28 -3.93 -28.23
C ASP A 348 -2.91 -3.23 -28.40
N ALA A 349 -2.67 -2.12 -27.72
CA ALA A 349 -1.39 -1.40 -27.77
C ALA A 349 -0.30 -2.11 -26.94
N LEU A 350 0.89 -2.25 -27.53
CA LEU A 350 2.11 -2.71 -26.82
C LEU A 350 2.76 -1.58 -26.00
N ASP A 351 2.56 -0.34 -26.44
CA ASP A 351 3.12 0.87 -25.85
C ASP A 351 1.98 1.84 -25.55
N LEU A 352 1.88 2.24 -24.27
CA LEU A 352 0.78 3.08 -23.76
C LEU A 352 1.17 4.56 -23.67
N GLY A 353 2.35 4.94 -24.14
CA GLY A 353 2.85 6.31 -24.16
C GLY A 353 4.10 6.52 -23.32
N ARG A 354 4.57 7.78 -23.29
CA ARG A 354 5.69 8.18 -22.42
C ARG A 354 5.30 8.04 -20.96
N ALA A 355 6.24 7.53 -20.17
CA ALA A 355 6.16 7.65 -18.73
C ALA A 355 6.45 9.11 -18.31
N SER A 356 5.74 9.57 -17.29
CA SER A 356 5.97 10.85 -16.65
C SER A 356 5.90 10.66 -15.13
N PRO A 357 6.51 11.57 -14.33
CA PRO A 357 6.42 11.51 -12.88
C PRO A 357 4.97 11.50 -12.35
N TYR A 358 4.05 12.05 -13.14
CA TYR A 358 2.63 12.05 -12.88
C TYR A 358 1.83 11.92 -14.18
N LEU A 359 0.88 10.98 -14.21
CA LEU A 359 0.05 10.67 -15.37
C LEU A 359 -1.19 11.57 -15.38
N ALA A 360 -1.32 12.44 -16.39
CA ALA A 360 -2.45 13.35 -16.52
C ALA A 360 -3.75 12.61 -16.89
N ASP A 361 -3.66 11.65 -17.82
CA ASP A 361 -4.77 10.78 -18.23
C ASP A 361 -5.25 9.94 -17.03
N GLY A 362 -6.51 10.16 -16.64
CA GLY A 362 -7.08 9.53 -15.44
C GLY A 362 -7.20 8.02 -15.53
N GLU A 363 -7.43 7.47 -16.72
CA GLU A 363 -7.52 6.03 -16.90
C GLU A 363 -6.14 5.36 -16.89
N LEU A 364 -5.13 5.96 -17.54
CA LEU A 364 -3.75 5.45 -17.47
C LEU A 364 -3.22 5.53 -16.04
N ARG A 365 -3.54 6.64 -15.34
CA ARG A 365 -3.23 6.78 -13.91
C ARG A 365 -3.91 5.68 -13.09
N ARG A 366 -5.18 5.38 -13.35
CA ARG A 366 -5.90 4.28 -12.68
C ARG A 366 -5.29 2.91 -12.98
N LEU A 367 -4.94 2.61 -14.24
CA LEU A 367 -4.24 1.39 -14.62
C LEU A 367 -2.89 1.26 -13.89
N PHE A 368 -2.14 2.36 -13.80
CA PHE A 368 -0.85 2.39 -13.12
C PHE A 368 -1.00 2.15 -11.62
N TRP A 369 -1.91 2.85 -10.93
CA TRP A 369 -2.03 2.70 -9.48
C TRP A 369 -2.69 1.40 -9.04
N ASN A 370 -3.55 0.80 -9.87
CA ASN A 370 -4.00 -0.59 -9.69
C ASN A 370 -2.95 -1.63 -10.09
N ASN A 371 -1.72 -1.19 -10.36
CA ASN A 371 -0.58 -2.04 -10.64
C ASN A 371 -0.73 -2.89 -11.91
N LEU A 372 -1.53 -2.47 -12.90
CA LEU A 372 -1.76 -3.23 -14.14
C LEU A 372 -0.72 -2.92 -15.23
N ILE A 373 -0.17 -1.70 -15.18
CA ILE A 373 0.89 -1.22 -16.07
C ILE A 373 2.09 -0.75 -15.25
N THR A 374 3.26 -0.74 -15.88
CA THR A 374 4.52 -0.33 -15.25
C THR A 374 5.36 0.50 -16.22
N ILE A 375 6.43 1.09 -15.71
CA ILE A 375 7.40 1.87 -16.48
C ILE A 375 8.55 0.95 -16.87
N ARG A 376 8.98 1.03 -18.14
CA ARG A 376 10.20 0.39 -18.65
C ARG A 376 11.09 1.42 -19.32
N GLY A 377 12.40 1.25 -19.16
CA GLY A 377 13.41 2.23 -19.61
C GLY A 377 13.74 3.29 -18.55
N GLN A 378 14.57 4.27 -18.92
CA GLN A 378 15.01 5.35 -18.04
C GLN A 378 14.98 6.70 -18.76
N GLY A 379 14.80 7.79 -18.01
CA GLY A 379 14.78 9.14 -18.57
C GLY A 379 13.72 9.32 -19.66
N ASP A 380 14.07 10.02 -20.73
CA ASP A 380 13.13 10.38 -21.81
C ASP A 380 12.66 9.19 -22.67
N SER A 381 13.34 8.04 -22.56
CA SER A 381 12.95 6.81 -23.23
C SER A 381 12.01 5.93 -22.39
N ALA A 382 11.66 6.37 -21.17
CA ALA A 382 10.77 5.60 -20.31
C ALA A 382 9.35 5.52 -20.91
N ARG A 383 8.83 4.31 -21.06
CA ARG A 383 7.51 4.01 -21.65
C ARG A 383 6.61 3.30 -20.65
N LEU A 384 5.31 3.56 -20.77
CA LEU A 384 4.27 2.81 -20.08
C LEU A 384 3.95 1.56 -20.87
N VAL A 385 4.00 0.42 -20.21
CA VAL A 385 3.69 -0.88 -20.80
C VAL A 385 2.85 -1.72 -19.86
N TRP A 386 2.10 -2.67 -20.42
CA TRP A 386 1.46 -3.72 -19.63
C TRP A 386 2.51 -4.55 -18.89
N ARG A 387 2.22 -4.91 -17.64
CA ARG A 387 3.15 -5.71 -16.82
C ARG A 387 3.43 -7.09 -17.42
N CYS A 388 2.39 -7.76 -17.89
CA CYS A 388 2.45 -9.05 -18.55
C CYS A 388 1.22 -9.27 -19.43
N GLU A 389 1.27 -10.31 -20.27
CA GLU A 389 0.16 -10.67 -21.16
C GLU A 389 -1.06 -11.18 -20.38
N ILE A 390 -0.88 -11.82 -19.22
CA ILE A 390 -1.99 -12.31 -18.39
C ILE A 390 -2.93 -11.15 -18.00
N ILE A 391 -2.37 -10.01 -17.59
CA ILE A 391 -3.16 -8.82 -17.27
C ILE A 391 -3.93 -8.31 -18.48
N ARG A 392 -3.32 -8.30 -19.67
CA ARG A 392 -4.01 -7.91 -20.91
C ARG A 392 -5.13 -8.88 -21.25
N GLN A 393 -4.89 -10.18 -21.13
CA GLN A 393 -5.89 -11.22 -21.40
C GLN A 393 -7.08 -11.10 -20.45
N THR A 394 -6.86 -10.90 -19.14
CA THR A 394 -7.94 -10.66 -18.19
C THR A 394 -8.74 -9.41 -18.57
N GLY A 395 -8.07 -8.32 -18.98
CA GLY A 395 -8.76 -7.12 -19.46
C GLY A 395 -9.67 -7.38 -20.67
N ARG A 396 -9.24 -8.22 -21.61
CA ARG A 396 -10.07 -8.65 -22.76
C ARG A 396 -11.28 -9.46 -22.30
N GLN A 397 -11.07 -10.43 -21.42
CA GLN A 397 -12.15 -11.26 -20.86
C GLN A 397 -13.22 -10.43 -20.14
N VAL A 398 -12.81 -9.40 -19.39
CA VAL A 398 -13.73 -8.47 -18.73
C VAL A 398 -14.58 -7.72 -19.75
N LEU A 399 -13.96 -7.22 -20.83
CA LEU A 399 -14.70 -6.53 -21.89
C LEU A 399 -15.72 -7.44 -22.57
N ASP A 400 -15.36 -8.70 -22.84
CA ASP A 400 -16.25 -9.67 -23.48
C ASP A 400 -17.45 -9.99 -22.57
N ALA A 401 -17.20 -10.23 -21.28
CA ALA A 401 -18.26 -10.49 -20.29
C ALA A 401 -19.20 -9.30 -20.08
N CYS A 402 -18.71 -8.06 -20.22
CA CYS A 402 -19.53 -6.85 -20.13
C CYS A 402 -20.33 -6.56 -21.42
N VAL A 403 -20.03 -7.22 -22.55
CA VAL A 403 -20.80 -7.09 -23.80
C VAL A 403 -21.94 -8.12 -23.87
N GLU A 404 -21.78 -9.25 -23.19
CA GLU A 404 -22.77 -10.34 -23.15
C GLU A 404 -23.90 -10.15 -22.12
N GLY A 405 -23.74 -9.19 -21.19
CA GLY A 405 -24.73 -8.82 -20.16
C GLY A 405 -25.34 -7.46 -20.41
#